data_AF-A0A9X2KDX4-F1
#
_entry.id   AF-A0A9X2KDX4-F1
#
_cell.length_a   1.000
_cell.length_b   1.000
_cell.length_c   1.000
_cell.angle_alpha   90.00
_cell.angle_beta   90.00
_cell.angle_gamma   90.00
#
_symmetry.space_group_name_H-M   'P 1'
#
loop_
_entity.id
_entity.type
_entity.pdbx_description
1 polymer ?
#
loop_
_entity_poly.entity_id
_entity_poly.type
_entity_poly.pdbx_seq_one_letter_code
_entity_poly.pdbx_strand_id
1 'polypeptide(L)' 'MTDWTLSYEGFEPAQEGLREALCTLGNGYFAARGASEEAEADDTHYPGTSLAGGYNRLATE' A
#
# COMPACT_ATOMS: atom_id res chain seq x y z
N MET A 1 -19.93 -9.11 9.73
CA MET A 1 -19.35 -8.14 8.78
C MET A 1 -20.48 -7.51 8.00
N THR A 2 -20.42 -6.21 7.72
CA THR A 2 -21.38 -5.55 6.83
C THR A 2 -20.91 -5.69 5.39
N ASP A 3 -21.80 -5.51 4.42
CA ASP A 3 -21.48 -5.59 2.98
C ASP A 3 -20.47 -4.50 2.52
N TRP A 4 -20.07 -3.60 3.42
CA TRP A 4 -19.19 -2.46 3.18
C TRP A 4 -17.82 -2.61 3.85
N THR A 5 -17.45 -3.81 4.29
CA THR A 5 -16.16 -4.05 4.95
C THR A 5 -15.32 -5.06 4.18
N LEU A 6 -14.11 -4.66 3.82
CA LEU A 6 -13.03 -5.56 3.43
C LEU A 6 -12.15 -5.80 4.65
N SER A 7 -12.01 -7.05 5.09
CA SER A 7 -11.13 -7.41 6.21
C SER A 7 -10.32 -8.67 5.90
N TYR A 8 -9.11 -8.69 6.43
CA TYR A 8 -8.22 -9.85 6.42
C TYR A 8 -7.86 -10.20 7.87
N GLU A 9 -7.75 -11.49 8.17
CA GLU A 9 -7.33 -11.98 9.48
C GLU A 9 -6.04 -12.78 9.34
N GLY A 10 -5.14 -12.62 10.32
CA GLY A 10 -3.83 -13.25 10.32
C GLY A 10 -2.86 -12.64 9.31
N PHE A 11 -1.63 -13.18 9.32
CA PHE A 11 -0.52 -12.73 8.47
C PHE A 11 -0.12 -13.85 7.51
N GLU A 12 -0.05 -13.54 6.21
CA GLU A 12 0.38 -14.47 5.17
C GLU A 12 1.33 -13.72 4.22
N PRO A 13 2.65 -13.89 4.34
CA PRO A 13 3.63 -13.11 3.58
C PRO A 13 3.35 -13.06 2.08
N ALA A 14 2.92 -14.19 1.50
CA ALA A 14 2.65 -14.28 0.07
C ALA A 14 1.43 -13.43 -0.38
N GLN A 15 0.58 -12.99 0.55
CA GLN A 15 -0.60 -12.17 0.29
C GLN A 15 -0.44 -10.70 0.66
N GLU A 16 0.58 -10.32 1.43
CA GLU A 16 0.69 -8.96 1.99
C GLU A 16 0.76 -7.90 0.89
N GLY A 17 1.53 -8.12 -0.18
CA GLY A 17 1.57 -7.19 -1.31
C GLY A 17 0.20 -6.92 -1.98
N LEU A 18 -0.68 -7.93 -2.01
CA LEU A 18 -2.07 -7.79 -2.48
C LEU A 18 -2.93 -7.03 -1.46
N ARG A 19 -2.82 -7.39 -0.17
CA ARG A 19 -3.58 -6.76 0.92
C ARG A 19 -3.24 -5.29 1.05
N GLU A 20 -1.97 -4.92 0.99
CA GLU A 20 -1.51 -3.54 0.97
C GLU A 20 -2.11 -2.72 -0.20
N ALA A 21 -2.26 -3.34 -1.37
CA ALA A 21 -2.88 -2.71 -2.53
C ALA A 21 -4.39 -2.52 -2.34
N LEU A 22 -5.10 -3.54 -1.86
CA LEU A 22 -6.55 -3.48 -1.67
C LEU A 22 -6.97 -2.62 -0.47
N CYS A 23 -6.14 -2.55 0.57
CA CYS A 23 -6.33 -1.72 1.76
C CYS A 23 -5.68 -0.33 1.63
N THR A 24 -5.26 0.08 0.43
CA THR A 24 -4.76 1.44 0.18
C THR A 24 -5.85 2.48 0.45
N LEU A 25 -5.50 3.55 1.16
CA LEU A 25 -6.39 4.70 1.38
C LEU A 25 -5.89 5.91 0.61
N GLY A 26 -6.81 6.72 0.11
CA GLY A 26 -6.49 7.96 -0.61
C GLY A 26 -7.66 8.92 -0.69
N ASN A 27 -7.34 10.19 -0.96
CA ASN A 27 -8.32 11.29 -0.99
C ASN A 27 -8.28 12.11 -2.29
N GLY A 28 -7.57 11.61 -3.30
CA GLY A 28 -7.35 12.31 -4.57
C GLY A 28 -6.17 13.31 -4.57
N TYR A 29 -5.68 13.72 -3.39
CA TYR A 29 -4.43 14.49 -3.27
C TYR A 29 -3.23 13.58 -3.02
N PHE A 30 -3.38 12.58 -2.15
CA PHE A 30 -2.39 11.53 -1.94
C PHE A 30 -3.06 10.17 -1.70
N ALA A 31 -2.26 9.11 -1.78
CA ALA A 31 -2.65 7.76 -1.39
C ALA A 31 -1.50 7.06 -0.68
N ALA A 32 -1.80 6.28 0.36
CA ALA A 32 -0.84 5.48 1.10
C ALA A 32 -1.25 4.00 1.05
N ARG A 33 -0.31 3.13 0.70
CA ARG A 33 -0.51 1.68 0.71
C ARG A 33 -0.85 1.21 2.12
N GLY A 34 -1.68 0.17 2.22
CA GLY A 34 -2.12 -0.40 3.50
C GLY A 34 -1.07 -1.29 4.19
N ALA A 35 0.22 -0.96 4.08
CA ALA A 35 1.28 -1.61 4.85
C ALA A 35 1.22 -1.12 6.31
N SER A 36 1.72 -1.91 7.26
CA SER A 36 1.78 -1.44 8.65
C SER A 36 2.80 -0.31 8.81
N GLU A 37 2.58 0.56 9.79
CA GLU A 37 3.35 1.79 9.98
C GLU A 37 4.82 1.55 10.34
N GLU A 38 5.13 0.39 10.90
CA GLU A 38 6.48 -0.06 11.26
C GLU A 38 7.17 -0.85 10.14
N ALA A 39 6.47 -1.14 9.04
CA ALA A 39 7.02 -1.92 7.94
C ALA A 39 8.09 -1.13 7.17
N GLU A 40 9.19 -1.81 6.88
CA GLU A 40 10.20 -1.34 5.93
C GLU A 40 9.99 -2.06 4.58
N ALA A 41 10.54 -1.49 3.51
CA ALA A 41 10.49 -2.15 2.20
C ALA A 41 11.41 -3.37 2.19
N ASP A 42 10.82 -4.55 1.96
CA ASP A 42 11.52 -5.83 1.91
C ASP A 42 10.84 -6.78 0.90
N ASP A 43 11.12 -8.09 0.99
CA ASP A 43 10.54 -9.09 0.10
C ASP A 43 9.03 -9.34 0.32
N THR A 44 8.49 -8.90 1.46
CA THR A 44 7.08 -9.10 1.86
C THR A 44 6.27 -7.81 1.76
N HIS A 45 6.83 -6.71 2.26
CA HIS A 45 6.16 -5.42 2.40
C HIS A 45 6.70 -4.39 1.42
N TYR A 46 5.78 -3.59 0.88
CA TYR A 46 6.12 -2.48 0.00
C TYR A 46 5.40 -1.21 0.47
N PRO A 47 5.82 -0.61 1.60
CA PRO A 47 5.25 0.62 2.10
C PRO A 47 5.49 1.75 1.09
N GLY A 48 4.49 2.60 0.89
CA GLY A 48 4.61 3.69 -0.08
C GLY A 48 3.47 4.70 -0.01
N THR A 49 3.84 5.96 -0.16
CA THR A 49 2.90 7.09 -0.29
C THR A 49 3.13 7.81 -1.61
N SER A 50 2.06 8.00 -2.36
CA SER A 50 2.06 8.68 -3.66
C SER A 50 1.36 10.02 -3.54
N LEU A 51 1.95 11.07 -4.13
CA LEU A 51 1.36 12.40 -4.26
C LEU A 51 0.83 12.61 -5.67
N ALA A 52 -0.41 13.09 -5.81
CA ALA A 52 -0.97 13.44 -7.11
C ALA A 52 -0.13 14.54 -7.76
N GLY A 53 0.37 14.28 -8.97
CA GLY A 53 1.29 15.19 -9.67
C GLY A 53 2.72 15.21 -9.13
N GLY A 54 3.07 14.38 -8.15
CA GLY A 54 4.44 14.18 -7.67
C GLY A 54 5.16 13.12 -8.50
N TYR A 55 5.95 13.54 -9.48
CA TYR A 55 6.72 12.65 -10.35
C TYR A 55 8.22 12.94 -10.26
N ASN A 56 9.03 11.88 -10.25
CA ASN A 56 10.46 11.97 -10.42
C ASN A 56 10.80 12.10 -11.92
N ARG A 57 11.78 12.95 -12.27
CA ARG A 57 12.25 13.16 -13.66
C ARG A 57 13.58 12.45 -13.95
N LEU A 58 14.10 11.70 -12.99
CA LEU A 58 15.33 10.93 -13.19
C LEU A 58 15.12 9.90 -14.31
N ALA A 59 15.96 9.95 -15.33
CA ALA A 59 16.07 8.92 -16.34
C ALA A 59 17.19 7.94 -15.93
N THR A 60 16.94 6.64 -16.08
CA THR A 60 17.97 5.60 -15.94
C THR A 60 18.65 5.36 -17.30
N GLU A 61 19.92 4.98 -17.27
CA GLU A 61 20.71 4.64 -18.47
C GLU A 61 20.20 3.37 -19.19
#